data_AF-A0A154L4J1-F1
#
_entry.id   AF-A0A154L4J1-F1
#
_cell.length_a   1.000
_cell.length_b   1.000
_cell.length_c   1.000
_cell.angle_alpha   90.00
_cell.angle_beta   90.00
_cell.angle_gamma   90.00
#
_symmetry.space_group_name_H-M   'P 1'
#
loop_
_entity.id
_entity.type
_entity.pdbx_description
1 polymer ?
#
loop_
_entity_poly.entity_id
_entity_poly.type
_entity_poly.pdbx_seq_one_letter_code
_entity_poly.pdbx_strand_id
1 'polypeptide(L)'
;MPHDHPHTHTHHQHGHDHHHHDVGHNHSHGPGHNHTPDHDHLHSHVHGQSDADHAEELQVLSSSFVEGFRKADDKASYLRLADIPFQKTGKDGLTMHLVDAKITTHWQIGTACPAFATRELAYLPFPGSMIEERETMTFTYVSMTERADIDLLSFIAERFGHTHTYDHLHHHHS
;
A
#
# COMPACT_ATOMS: atom_id res chain seq x y z
N MET A 1 30.50 -45.66 2.37
CA MET A 1 31.76 -45.75 1.62
C MET A 1 32.03 -44.38 1.00
N PRO A 2 33.14 -43.69 1.33
CA PRO A 2 33.50 -42.42 0.70
C PRO A 2 34.54 -42.62 -0.41
N HIS A 3 34.45 -41.85 -1.49
CA HIS A 3 35.50 -41.74 -2.50
C HIS A 3 35.78 -40.26 -2.81
N ASP A 4 36.95 -39.79 -2.37
CA ASP A 4 37.69 -38.63 -2.88
C ASP A 4 38.65 -39.10 -3.97
N HIS A 5 38.79 -38.37 -5.09
CA HIS A 5 39.98 -38.37 -5.95
C HIS A 5 40.23 -36.94 -6.52
N PRO A 6 41.45 -36.39 -6.40
CA PRO A 6 41.84 -35.08 -6.94
C PRO A 6 42.50 -35.18 -8.33
N HIS A 7 42.33 -34.14 -9.16
CA HIS A 7 43.10 -33.98 -10.39
C HIS A 7 43.77 -32.62 -10.45
N THR A 8 45.09 -32.63 -10.35
CA THR A 8 46.01 -31.54 -10.68
C THR A 8 46.59 -31.78 -12.07
N HIS A 9 46.53 -30.80 -12.98
CA HIS A 9 47.36 -30.82 -14.19
C HIS A 9 48.02 -29.45 -14.42
N THR A 10 49.35 -29.53 -14.53
CA THR A 10 50.32 -28.47 -14.73
C THR A 10 50.55 -28.20 -16.23
N HIS A 11 50.96 -26.96 -16.51
CA HIS A 11 51.20 -26.30 -17.79
C HIS A 11 52.11 -27.01 -18.81
N HIS A 12 51.84 -26.74 -20.10
CA HIS A 12 52.86 -26.68 -21.14
C HIS A 12 52.73 -25.39 -21.96
N GLN A 13 53.84 -24.63 -22.00
CA GLN A 13 54.08 -23.49 -22.88
C GLN A 13 54.58 -23.98 -24.23
N HIS A 14 54.13 -23.35 -25.32
CA HIS A 14 54.87 -23.27 -26.58
C HIS A 14 54.81 -21.83 -27.09
N GLY A 15 55.99 -21.22 -27.22
CA GLY A 15 56.17 -19.90 -27.81
C GLY A 15 56.38 -19.99 -29.32
N HIS A 16 55.98 -18.93 -30.03
CA HIS A 16 56.46 -18.61 -31.37
C HIS A 16 56.45 -17.10 -31.56
N ASP A 17 57.64 -16.51 -31.69
CA ASP A 17 57.89 -15.18 -32.24
C ASP A 17 57.87 -15.26 -33.78
N HIS A 18 57.11 -14.38 -34.44
CA HIS A 18 57.34 -14.05 -35.85
C HIS A 18 57.05 -12.56 -36.14
N HIS A 19 58.03 -11.94 -36.77
CA HIS A 19 58.05 -10.56 -37.25
C HIS A 19 57.32 -10.37 -38.60
N HIS A 20 56.82 -9.14 -38.77
CA HIS A 20 56.54 -8.38 -40.01
C HIS A 20 55.51 -8.92 -41.02
N HIS A 21 54.51 -8.09 -41.35
CA HIS A 21 54.34 -7.53 -42.70
C HIS A 21 53.33 -6.35 -42.68
N ASP A 22 53.76 -5.25 -43.29
CA ASP A 22 52.94 -4.12 -43.74
C ASP A 22 52.16 -4.58 -44.98
N VAL A 23 50.84 -4.65 -44.86
CA VAL A 23 49.90 -4.73 -46.00
C VAL A 23 48.65 -3.95 -45.60
N GLY A 24 48.46 -2.80 -46.25
CA GLY A 24 47.28 -1.97 -46.08
C GLY A 24 46.00 -2.73 -46.37
N HIS A 25 45.14 -2.85 -45.36
CA HIS A 25 43.72 -3.11 -45.53
C HIS A 25 42.91 -2.16 -44.65
N ASN A 26 42.40 -1.12 -45.31
CA ASN A 26 41.28 -0.30 -44.84
C ASN A 26 40.05 -1.20 -44.67
N HIS A 27 39.77 -1.64 -43.45
CA HIS A 27 38.49 -2.23 -43.09
C HIS A 27 37.76 -1.32 -42.12
N SER A 28 36.83 -0.56 -42.71
CA SER A 28 35.67 0.03 -42.07
C SER A 28 34.94 -1.05 -41.26
N HIS A 29 34.99 -0.97 -39.93
CA HIS A 29 34.10 -1.76 -39.10
C HIS A 29 32.70 -1.15 -39.18
N GLY A 30 31.80 -1.91 -39.80
CA GLY A 30 30.41 -1.55 -40.00
C GLY A 30 29.58 -1.56 -38.71
N PRO A 31 28.31 -1.13 -38.82
CA PRO A 31 27.39 -0.96 -37.70
C PRO A 31 26.89 -2.31 -37.18
N GLY A 32 26.96 -2.52 -35.86
CA GLY A 32 26.36 -3.69 -35.23
C GLY A 32 27.11 -4.17 -34.01
N HIS A 33 27.23 -3.33 -32.98
CA HIS A 33 27.61 -3.82 -31.66
C HIS A 33 26.38 -4.49 -31.04
N ASN A 34 26.33 -5.83 -31.12
CA ASN A 34 25.38 -6.61 -30.33
C ASN A 34 25.90 -6.66 -28.88
N HIS A 35 25.81 -5.52 -28.18
CA HIS A 35 25.89 -5.56 -26.74
C HIS A 35 24.68 -6.36 -26.27
N THR A 36 24.92 -7.52 -25.65
CA THR A 36 23.93 -8.11 -24.75
C THR A 36 23.49 -7.00 -23.81
N PRO A 37 22.21 -6.65 -23.77
CA PRO A 37 21.75 -5.72 -22.76
C PRO A 37 21.93 -6.44 -21.44
N ASP A 38 22.91 -6.01 -20.65
CA ASP A 38 22.89 -6.23 -19.20
C ASP A 38 21.77 -5.34 -18.64
N HIS A 39 20.54 -5.71 -19.00
CA HIS A 39 19.32 -5.15 -18.46
C HIS A 39 18.81 -6.15 -17.45
N ASP A 40 19.34 -6.04 -16.23
CA ASP A 40 18.44 -6.09 -15.08
C ASP A 40 19.08 -5.39 -13.89
N HIS A 41 19.32 -4.09 -14.04
CA HIS A 41 19.14 -3.21 -12.89
C HIS A 41 17.64 -3.18 -12.59
N LEU A 42 17.15 -4.24 -11.92
CA LEU A 42 15.91 -4.24 -11.18
C LEU A 42 16.09 -3.17 -10.09
N HIS A 43 15.81 -1.93 -10.46
CA HIS A 43 15.58 -0.89 -9.48
C HIS A 43 14.30 -1.29 -8.75
N SER A 44 14.46 -2.01 -7.63
CA SER A 44 13.45 -2.18 -6.61
C SER A 44 13.21 -0.80 -5.99
N HIS A 45 12.53 0.06 -6.74
CA HIS A 45 11.82 1.17 -6.14
C HIS A 45 10.72 0.51 -5.31
N VAL A 46 10.93 0.44 -4.00
CA VAL A 46 9.82 0.57 -3.07
C VAL A 46 9.11 1.84 -3.50
N HIS A 47 8.05 1.69 -4.29
CA HIS A 47 7.07 2.73 -4.43
C HIS A 47 6.63 3.02 -3.00
N GLY A 48 6.76 4.28 -2.56
CA GLY A 48 6.11 4.71 -1.33
C GLY A 48 4.66 4.22 -1.36
N GLN A 49 4.16 3.73 -0.21
CA GLN A 49 2.86 3.09 -0.06
C GLN A 49 1.85 3.71 -1.04
N SER A 50 1.35 2.90 -1.98
CA SER A 50 0.36 3.39 -2.92
C SER A 50 -0.92 3.76 -2.16
N ASP A 51 -1.76 4.62 -2.74
CA ASP A 51 -3.07 4.96 -2.14
C ASP A 51 -3.90 3.69 -1.83
N ALA A 52 -3.71 2.63 -2.61
CA ALA A 52 -4.35 1.33 -2.39
C ALA A 52 -3.81 0.64 -1.14
N ASP A 53 -2.48 0.60 -0.95
CA ASP A 53 -1.85 0.00 0.24
C ASP A 53 -2.29 0.75 1.51
N HIS A 54 -2.40 2.07 1.43
CA HIS A 54 -2.86 2.88 2.55
C HIS A 54 -4.33 2.62 2.90
N ALA A 55 -5.20 2.52 1.89
CA ALA A 55 -6.60 2.20 2.11
C ALA A 55 -6.79 0.80 2.73
N GLU A 56 -5.98 -0.18 2.31
CA GLU A 56 -5.96 -1.51 2.91
C GLU A 56 -5.51 -1.47 4.37
N GLU A 57 -4.45 -0.72 4.69
CA GLU A 57 -3.97 -0.54 6.06
C GLU A 57 -5.07 0.06 6.96
N LEU A 58 -5.75 1.12 6.52
CA LEU A 58 -6.86 1.72 7.25
C LEU A 58 -8.01 0.74 7.50
N GLN A 59 -8.30 -0.13 6.52
CA GLN A 59 -9.34 -1.15 6.65
C GLN A 59 -8.96 -2.24 7.68
N VAL A 60 -7.70 -2.65 7.72
CA VAL A 60 -7.18 -3.61 8.72
C VAL A 60 -7.24 -3.00 10.13
N LEU A 61 -6.83 -1.74 10.28
CA LEU A 61 -6.91 -1.02 11.56
C LEU A 61 -8.36 -0.87 12.03
N SER A 62 -9.26 -0.50 11.13
CA SER A 62 -10.69 -0.39 11.42
C SER A 62 -11.30 -1.72 11.89
N SER A 63 -10.99 -2.81 11.19
CA SER A 63 -11.49 -4.15 11.54
C SER A 63 -11.00 -4.57 12.94
N SER A 64 -9.71 -4.35 13.22
CA SER A 64 -9.10 -4.63 14.54
C SER A 64 -9.73 -3.80 15.66
N PHE A 65 -10.02 -2.53 15.39
CA PHE A 65 -10.71 -1.64 16.34
C PHE A 65 -12.12 -2.17 16.64
N VAL A 66 -12.91 -2.51 15.62
CA VAL A 66 -14.30 -2.97 15.79
C VAL A 66 -14.33 -4.27 16.59
N GLU A 67 -13.41 -5.20 16.31
CA GLU A 67 -13.26 -6.41 17.12
C GLU A 67 -12.90 -6.11 18.58
N GLY A 68 -11.92 -5.23 18.82
CA GLY A 68 -11.51 -4.85 20.16
C GLY A 68 -12.65 -4.17 20.93
N PHE A 69 -13.38 -3.26 20.28
CA PHE A 69 -14.54 -2.60 20.85
C PHE A 69 -15.63 -3.61 21.24
N ARG A 70 -15.90 -4.63 20.41
CA ARG A 70 -16.85 -5.70 20.73
C ARG A 70 -16.44 -6.53 21.93
N LYS A 71 -15.15 -6.88 22.02
CA LYS A 71 -14.58 -7.72 23.07
C LYS A 71 -14.40 -6.99 24.41
N ALA A 72 -14.26 -5.66 24.42
CA ALA A 72 -14.01 -4.89 25.63
C ALA A 72 -15.18 -4.94 26.63
N ASP A 73 -14.93 -5.24 27.90
CA ASP A 73 -15.98 -5.24 28.93
C ASP A 73 -16.51 -3.81 29.20
N ASP A 74 -15.61 -2.83 29.24
CA ASP A 74 -15.94 -1.42 29.36
C ASP A 74 -15.69 -0.68 28.04
N LYS A 75 -16.78 -0.43 27.31
CA LYS A 75 -16.76 0.29 26.02
C LYS A 75 -16.23 1.72 26.17
N ALA A 76 -16.58 2.41 27.25
CA ALA A 76 -16.17 3.80 27.44
C ALA A 76 -14.67 3.90 27.70
N SER A 77 -14.13 3.01 28.54
CA SER A 77 -12.68 2.94 28.76
C SER A 77 -11.93 2.53 27.50
N TYR A 78 -12.45 1.60 26.70
CA TYR A 78 -11.85 1.24 25.41
C TYR A 78 -11.75 2.45 24.46
N LEU A 79 -12.84 3.22 24.32
CA LEU A 79 -12.83 4.43 23.48
C LEU A 79 -11.82 5.47 23.96
N ARG A 80 -11.65 5.64 25.28
CA ARG A 80 -10.61 6.53 25.84
C ARG A 80 -9.21 6.03 25.54
N LEU A 81 -8.96 4.72 25.66
CA LEU A 81 -7.65 4.13 25.34
C LEU A 81 -7.32 4.27 23.85
N ALA A 82 -8.34 4.17 22.99
CA ALA A 82 -8.20 4.36 21.56
C ALA A 82 -8.17 5.84 21.12
N ASP A 83 -8.18 6.77 22.08
CA ASP A 83 -8.14 8.22 21.86
C ASP A 83 -9.34 8.76 21.07
N ILE A 84 -10.51 8.16 21.24
CA ILE A 84 -11.76 8.69 20.71
C ILE A 84 -12.28 9.77 21.67
N PRO A 85 -12.38 11.04 21.22
CA PRO A 85 -12.77 12.13 22.10
C PRO A 85 -14.24 12.03 22.50
N PHE A 86 -14.55 12.15 23.79
CA PHE A 86 -15.95 12.19 24.26
C PHE A 86 -16.59 13.57 24.06
N GLN A 87 -15.77 14.57 23.74
CA GLN A 87 -16.18 15.94 23.51
C GLN A 87 -15.40 16.51 22.34
N LYS A 88 -16.07 17.26 21.48
CA LYS A 88 -15.44 18.01 20.40
C LYS A 88 -16.12 19.35 20.21
N THR A 89 -15.47 20.28 19.51
CA THR A 89 -16.08 21.54 19.14
C THR A 89 -16.92 21.35 17.87
N GLY A 90 -18.19 21.78 17.93
CA GLY A 90 -19.09 21.85 16.78
C GLY A 90 -18.77 23.01 15.86
N LYS A 91 -19.45 23.09 14.71
CA LYS A 91 -19.28 24.19 13.75
C LYS A 91 -19.80 25.52 14.30
N ASP A 92 -20.76 25.44 15.21
CA ASP A 92 -21.32 26.55 15.97
C ASP A 92 -20.45 27.00 17.16
N GLY A 93 -19.31 26.33 17.40
CA GLY A 93 -18.41 26.60 18.52
C GLY A 93 -18.87 26.00 19.86
N LEU A 94 -20.01 25.30 19.90
CA LEU A 94 -20.48 24.63 21.10
C LEU A 94 -19.77 23.30 21.29
N THR A 95 -19.67 22.87 22.55
CA THR A 95 -19.20 21.52 22.87
C THR A 95 -20.26 20.51 22.44
N MET A 96 -19.86 19.57 21.59
CA MET A 96 -20.62 18.39 21.26
C MET A 96 -20.18 17.23 22.13
N HIS A 97 -21.12 16.41 22.58
CA HIS A 97 -20.88 15.21 23.37
C HIS A 97 -21.09 13.95 22.53
N LEU A 98 -20.20 12.98 22.68
CA LEU A 98 -20.38 11.64 22.13
C LEU A 98 -21.53 10.95 22.88
N VAL A 99 -22.58 10.57 22.15
CA VAL A 99 -23.79 9.96 22.73
C VAL A 99 -24.06 8.54 22.23
N ASP A 100 -23.55 8.19 21.05
CA ASP A 100 -23.75 6.86 20.48
C ASP A 100 -22.52 6.39 19.68
N ALA A 101 -22.32 5.09 19.66
CA ALA A 101 -21.31 4.39 18.88
C ALA A 101 -21.97 3.17 18.24
N LYS A 102 -22.14 3.23 16.92
CA LYS A 102 -22.93 2.26 16.16
C LYS A 102 -22.02 1.43 15.24
N ILE A 103 -22.14 0.11 15.31
CA ILE A 103 -21.54 -0.79 14.30
C ILE A 103 -22.64 -1.26 13.36
N THR A 104 -22.38 -1.18 12.06
CA THR A 104 -23.29 -1.66 11.01
C THR A 104 -22.52 -2.60 10.10
N THR A 105 -23.11 -3.76 9.85
CA THR A 105 -22.60 -4.76 8.92
C THR A 105 -23.31 -4.62 7.58
N HIS A 106 -22.54 -4.65 6.49
CA HIS A 106 -23.01 -4.54 5.12
C HIS A 106 -22.53 -5.74 4.31
N TRP A 107 -23.37 -6.20 3.39
CA TRP A 107 -23.00 -7.21 2.40
C TRP A 107 -23.32 -6.66 1.01
N GLN A 108 -22.31 -6.59 0.16
CA GLN A 108 -22.52 -6.21 -1.24
C GLN A 108 -22.83 -7.46 -2.06
N ILE A 109 -24.04 -7.52 -2.59
CA ILE A 109 -24.55 -8.71 -3.31
C ILE A 109 -24.41 -8.61 -4.83
N GLY A 110 -24.02 -7.45 -5.36
CA GLY A 110 -23.89 -7.20 -6.79
C GLY A 110 -23.69 -5.72 -7.14
N THR A 111 -23.60 -5.44 -8.43
CA THR A 111 -23.57 -4.07 -8.97
C THR A 111 -24.68 -3.86 -9.98
N ALA A 112 -25.12 -2.61 -10.13
CA ALA A 112 -26.03 -2.20 -11.18
C ALA A 112 -25.44 -0.99 -11.89
N CYS A 113 -25.40 -1.01 -13.22
CA CYS A 113 -24.92 0.10 -14.03
C CYS A 113 -25.97 0.51 -15.08
N PRO A 114 -26.02 1.80 -15.49
CA PRO A 114 -26.90 2.23 -16.57
C PRO A 114 -26.61 1.47 -17.86
N ALA A 115 -27.63 0.90 -18.48
CA ALA A 115 -27.48 0.28 -19.78
C ALA A 115 -27.36 1.36 -20.88
N PHE A 116 -26.48 1.12 -21.85
CA PHE A 116 -26.25 2.08 -22.92
C PHE A 116 -27.50 2.25 -23.80
N ALA A 117 -27.89 3.49 -24.07
CA ALA A 117 -29.01 3.86 -24.95
C ALA A 117 -30.39 3.28 -24.58
N THR A 118 -30.59 2.83 -23.34
CA THR A 118 -31.91 2.39 -22.82
C THR A 118 -32.19 3.00 -21.45
N ARG A 119 -33.44 2.89 -20.98
CA ARG A 119 -33.83 3.28 -19.61
C ARG A 119 -33.72 2.11 -18.62
N GLU A 120 -32.91 1.10 -18.95
CA GLU A 120 -32.76 -0.12 -18.16
C GLU A 120 -31.43 -0.10 -17.38
N LEU A 121 -31.34 -0.95 -16.35
CA LEU A 121 -30.11 -1.20 -15.60
C LEU A 121 -29.57 -2.58 -15.97
N ALA A 122 -28.26 -2.69 -16.19
CA ALA A 122 -27.57 -3.96 -16.23
C ALA A 122 -27.20 -4.37 -14.79
N TYR A 123 -27.79 -5.46 -14.31
CA TYR A 123 -27.53 -6.02 -12.99
C TYR A 123 -26.51 -7.17 -13.07
N LEU A 124 -25.45 -7.08 -12.27
CA LEU A 124 -24.36 -8.04 -12.18
C LEU A 124 -24.29 -8.57 -10.74
N PRO A 125 -24.92 -9.72 -10.44
CA PRO A 125 -24.82 -10.31 -9.12
C PRO A 125 -23.39 -10.79 -8.88
N PHE A 126 -22.91 -10.61 -7.64
CA PHE A 126 -21.62 -11.15 -7.26
C PHE A 126 -21.73 -12.65 -7.00
N PRO A 127 -20.74 -13.46 -7.43
CA PRO A 127 -20.60 -14.84 -6.97
C PRO A 127 -20.61 -14.89 -5.44
N GLY A 128 -21.23 -15.91 -4.85
CA GLY A 128 -21.33 -16.01 -3.38
C GLY A 128 -19.97 -15.96 -2.66
N SER A 129 -18.90 -16.43 -3.31
CA SER A 129 -17.53 -16.35 -2.78
C SER A 129 -16.94 -14.94 -2.75
N MET A 130 -17.57 -13.98 -3.42
CA MET A 130 -17.17 -12.56 -3.47
C MET A 130 -18.05 -11.67 -2.57
N ILE A 131 -19.11 -12.23 -1.97
CA ILE A 131 -19.95 -11.49 -1.04
C ILE A 131 -19.25 -11.51 0.32
N GLU A 132 -18.55 -10.43 0.60
CA GLU A 132 -17.83 -10.25 1.85
C GLU A 132 -18.62 -9.39 2.83
N GLU A 133 -18.38 -9.67 4.11
CA GLU A 133 -18.90 -8.86 5.20
C GLU A 133 -18.04 -7.61 5.36
N ARG A 134 -18.66 -6.43 5.28
CA ARG A 134 -17.99 -5.15 5.55
C ARG A 134 -18.64 -4.44 6.71
N GLU A 135 -17.84 -4.16 7.72
CA GLU A 135 -18.31 -3.43 8.89
C GLU A 135 -17.90 -1.97 8.84
N THR A 136 -18.82 -1.12 9.27
CA THR A 136 -18.61 0.32 9.44
C THR A 136 -18.98 0.67 10.88
N MET A 137 -18.20 1.56 11.49
CA MET A 137 -18.50 2.06 12.84
C MET A 137 -18.64 3.58 12.80
N THR A 138 -19.69 4.10 13.40
CA THR A 138 -20.03 5.53 13.39
C THR A 138 -20.22 6.04 14.81
N PHE A 139 -19.66 7.21 15.08
CA PHE A 139 -19.77 7.92 16.35
C PHE A 139 -20.70 9.12 16.19
N THR A 140 -21.77 9.19 16.99
CA THR A 140 -22.71 10.30 16.97
C THR A 140 -22.39 11.28 18.07
N TYR A 141 -22.10 12.52 17.66
CA TYR A 141 -21.91 13.66 18.53
C TYR A 141 -23.11 14.58 18.45
N VAL A 142 -23.52 15.16 19.58
CA VAL A 142 -24.62 16.13 19.63
C VAL A 142 -24.27 17.33 20.51
N SER A 143 -24.69 18.52 20.08
CA SER A 143 -24.84 19.72 20.91
C SER A 143 -26.32 20.09 21.00
N MET A 144 -26.62 21.28 21.52
CA MET A 144 -28.00 21.81 21.53
C MET A 144 -28.55 22.09 20.13
N THR A 145 -27.66 22.30 19.14
CA THR A 145 -28.00 22.84 17.81
C THR A 145 -27.45 22.02 16.66
N GLU A 146 -26.51 21.10 16.91
CA GLU A 146 -25.84 20.30 15.89
C GLU A 146 -25.86 18.81 16.26
N ARG A 147 -25.93 17.97 15.22
CA ARG A 147 -25.62 16.55 15.27
C ARG A 147 -24.60 16.23 14.18
N ALA A 148 -23.57 15.46 14.54
CA ALA A 148 -22.54 15.00 13.62
C ALA A 148 -22.34 13.49 13.79
N ASP A 149 -22.47 12.75 12.71
CA ASP A 149 -22.18 11.32 12.65
C ASP A 149 -20.82 11.17 11.94
N ILE A 150 -19.83 10.64 12.65
CA ILE A 150 -18.43 10.57 12.20
C ILE A 150 -18.02 9.11 12.06
N ASP A 151 -17.50 8.74 10.89
CA ASP A 151 -17.04 7.38 10.63
C ASP A 151 -15.69 7.10 11.31
N LEU A 152 -15.51 5.88 11.82
CA LEU A 152 -14.25 5.41 12.41
C LEU A 152 -13.06 5.61 11.48
N LEU A 153 -13.22 5.35 10.17
CA LEU A 153 -12.14 5.56 9.20
C LEU A 153 -11.68 7.01 9.14
N SER A 154 -12.54 7.99 9.45
CA SER A 154 -12.13 9.39 9.51
C SER A 154 -11.17 9.65 10.68
N PHE A 155 -11.43 9.05 11.84
CA PHE A 155 -10.52 9.14 13.00
C PHE A 155 -9.19 8.42 12.75
N ILE A 156 -9.24 7.24 12.14
CA ILE A 156 -8.02 6.47 11.82
C ILE A 156 -7.21 7.22 10.76
N ALA A 157 -7.85 7.74 9.70
CA ALA A 157 -7.17 8.51 8.67
C ALA A 157 -6.57 9.82 9.21
N GLU A 158 -7.25 10.53 10.09
CA GLU A 158 -6.69 11.74 10.74
C GLU A 158 -5.44 11.41 11.57
N ARG A 159 -5.46 10.28 12.28
CA ARG A 159 -4.37 9.87 13.17
C ARG A 159 -3.18 9.23 12.43
N PHE A 160 -3.43 8.46 11.38
CA PHE A 160 -2.44 7.62 10.70
C PHE A 160 -2.19 8.00 9.23
N GLY A 161 -3.00 8.89 8.65
CA GLY A 161 -2.87 9.36 7.26
C GLY A 161 -1.81 10.45 7.02
N HIS A 162 -1.05 10.84 8.04
CA HIS A 162 -0.04 11.91 7.95
C HIS A 162 1.42 11.47 8.12
N THR A 163 1.74 10.19 8.02
CA THR A 163 3.14 9.75 7.96
C THR A 163 3.65 9.82 6.53
N HIS A 164 4.14 11.00 6.10
CA HIS A 164 5.28 11.16 5.16
C HIS A 164 5.59 12.66 4.94
N THR A 165 6.02 13.38 5.98
CA THR A 165 6.82 14.60 5.78
C THR A 165 8.28 14.16 5.70
N TYR A 166 8.83 14.08 4.48
CA TYR A 166 10.27 14.01 4.30
C TYR A 166 10.88 15.35 4.68
N ASP A 167 11.37 15.46 5.92
CA ASP A 167 12.19 16.58 6.37
C ASP A 167 13.60 16.40 5.78
N HIS A 168 13.78 16.75 4.51
CA HIS A 168 15.09 16.80 3.88
C HIS A 168 15.79 18.09 4.34
N LEU A 169 16.27 18.06 5.58
CA LEU A 169 17.26 18.98 6.11
C LEU A 169 18.55 18.84 5.29
N HIS A 170 18.64 19.58 4.18
CA HIS A 170 19.90 19.83 3.50
C HIS A 170 20.76 20.73 4.38
N HIS A 171 21.59 20.11 5.23
CA HIS A 171 22.84 20.70 5.67
C HIS A 171 23.72 20.91 4.44
N HIS A 172 23.71 22.12 3.88
CA HIS A 172 24.78 22.55 3.00
C HIS A 172 25.91 23.08 3.88
N HIS A 173 26.93 22.24 4.04
CA HIS A 173 28.23 22.62 4.55
C HIS A 173 29.04 23.24 3.41
N SER A 174 29.81 24.28 3.75
CA SER A 174 30.83 25.02 2.97
C SER A 174 30.36 26.35 2.38
#